data_AF-A0A221K1G5-F1
#
_entry.id   AF-A0A221K1G5-F1
#
_cell.length_a   1.000
_cell.length_b   1.000
_cell.length_c   1.000
_cell.angle_alpha   90.00
_cell.angle_beta   90.00
_cell.angle_gamma   90.00
#
_symmetry.space_group_name_H-M   'P 1'
#
loop_
_entity.id
_entity.type
_entity.pdbx_description
1 polymer ?
#
loop_
_entity_poly.entity_id
_entity_poly.type
_entity_poly.pdbx_seq_one_letter_code
_entity_poly.pdbx_strand_id
1 'polypeptide(L)'
;MQMKTLVLGATIALSMAATTSVVAKPHLRDTPIDDGLLAVGLADEIRKACPDISARMLRAFGYINDLKSQAQALGYSEAEIDAYRKSDVEKARLKQRGDAYLAANGVVAGQPETYCALGRNEIEKSSRIGSLLRVN
;
A
#
# COMPACT_ATOMS: atom_id res chain seq x y z
N MET A 1 -62.17 -26.97 -47.69
CA MET A 1 -61.93 -25.60 -48.18
C MET A 1 -60.69 -25.07 -47.48
N GLN A 2 -59.68 -24.68 -48.26
CA GLN A 2 -58.39 -24.13 -47.79
C GLN A 2 -58.59 -22.78 -47.08
N MET A 3 -57.80 -22.43 -46.08
CA MET A 3 -56.64 -21.48 -46.13
C MET A 3 -56.93 -20.46 -44.99
N LYS A 4 -56.04 -19.87 -44.18
CA LYS A 4 -54.67 -19.38 -44.35
C LYS A 4 -54.16 -18.95 -42.95
N THR A 5 -52.86 -19.10 -42.76
CA THR A 5 -51.99 -18.64 -41.66
C THR A 5 -52.26 -17.25 -41.10
N LEU A 6 -52.11 -17.09 -39.77
CA LEU A 6 -51.44 -15.92 -39.18
C LEU A 6 -50.91 -16.25 -37.78
N VAL A 7 -49.61 -16.55 -37.73
CA VAL A 7 -48.78 -16.63 -36.53
C VAL A 7 -48.59 -15.19 -36.03
N LEU A 8 -49.07 -14.87 -34.83
CA LEU A 8 -48.81 -13.59 -34.17
C LEU A 8 -47.91 -13.85 -32.96
N GLY A 9 -46.68 -13.31 -33.05
CA GLY A 9 -45.52 -13.70 -32.28
C GLY A 9 -45.57 -13.38 -30.78
N ALA A 10 -45.09 -14.35 -29.99
CA ALA A 10 -44.67 -14.15 -28.62
C ALA A 10 -43.13 -14.18 -28.57
N THR A 11 -42.48 -13.04 -28.82
CA THR A 11 -41.05 -12.85 -28.53
C THR A 11 -40.91 -12.27 -27.13
N ILE A 12 -40.83 -13.14 -26.13
CA ILE A 12 -40.34 -12.79 -24.80
C ILE A 12 -38.83 -12.59 -24.93
N ALA A 13 -38.40 -11.33 -25.07
CA ALA A 13 -36.99 -10.98 -25.00
C ALA A 13 -36.53 -11.20 -23.55
N LEU A 14 -35.90 -12.36 -23.32
CA LEU A 14 -35.25 -12.68 -22.05
C LEU A 14 -33.98 -11.83 -21.95
N SER A 15 -34.12 -10.63 -21.39
CA SER A 15 -32.98 -9.76 -21.06
C SER A 15 -32.11 -10.47 -20.04
N MET A 16 -31.03 -11.10 -20.49
CA MET A 16 -29.95 -11.58 -19.63
C MET A 16 -29.31 -10.35 -18.98
N ALA A 17 -29.80 -9.96 -17.81
CA ALA A 17 -29.10 -9.06 -16.92
C ALA A 17 -27.83 -9.81 -16.47
N ALA A 18 -26.71 -9.53 -17.12
CA ALA A 18 -25.41 -9.93 -16.65
C ALA A 18 -25.19 -9.23 -15.30
N THR A 19 -25.45 -9.92 -14.20
CA THR A 19 -25.03 -9.50 -12.88
C THR A 19 -23.51 -9.52 -12.87
N THR A 20 -22.87 -8.40 -13.18
CA THR A 20 -21.47 -8.19 -12.86
C THR A 20 -21.39 -8.20 -11.34
N SER A 21 -20.97 -9.32 -10.78
CA SER A 21 -20.58 -9.41 -9.39
C SER A 21 -19.45 -8.40 -9.17
N VAL A 22 -19.78 -7.24 -8.59
CA VAL A 22 -18.78 -6.29 -8.09
C VAL A 22 -18.08 -7.00 -6.95
N VAL A 23 -16.95 -7.64 -7.25
CA VAL A 23 -16.04 -8.12 -6.22
C VAL A 23 -15.55 -6.87 -5.50
N ALA A 24 -15.95 -6.72 -4.24
CA ALA A 24 -15.46 -5.63 -3.42
C ALA A 24 -13.93 -5.73 -3.36
N LYS A 25 -13.26 -4.65 -3.76
CA LYS A 25 -11.81 -4.53 -3.56
C LYS A 25 -11.54 -4.68 -2.05
N PRO A 26 -10.44 -5.36 -1.64
CA PRO A 26 -10.06 -5.38 -0.24
C PRO A 26 -9.84 -3.95 0.28
N HIS A 27 -9.70 -3.75 1.58
CA HIS A 27 -9.24 -2.46 2.07
C HIS A 27 -7.72 -2.36 1.82
N LEU A 28 -7.18 -1.18 1.47
CA LEU A 28 -5.73 -1.00 1.19
C LEU A 28 -4.83 -1.52 2.33
N ARG A 29 -5.29 -1.37 3.57
CA ARG A 29 -4.66 -1.92 4.79
C ARG A 29 -4.43 -3.43 4.78
N ASP A 30 -5.28 -4.17 4.06
CA ASP A 30 -5.26 -5.64 3.99
C ASP A 30 -4.47 -6.14 2.77
N THR A 31 -3.73 -5.24 2.13
CA THR A 31 -2.89 -5.55 0.97
C THR A 31 -1.41 -5.39 1.32
N PRO A 32 -0.49 -6.03 0.58
CA PRO A 32 0.95 -5.85 0.78
C PRO A 32 1.45 -4.40 0.64
N ILE A 33 0.63 -3.50 0.08
CA ILE A 33 0.95 -2.07 -0.03
C ILE A 33 1.08 -1.44 1.36
N ASP A 34 0.32 -1.90 2.35
CA ASP A 34 0.39 -1.37 3.71
C ASP A 34 1.76 -1.60 4.36
N ASP A 35 2.35 -2.77 4.16
CA ASP A 35 3.69 -3.09 4.65
C ASP A 35 4.77 -2.30 3.91
N GLY A 36 4.54 -2.01 2.63
CA GLY A 36 5.41 -1.11 1.87
C GLY A 36 5.40 0.32 2.42
N LEU A 37 4.21 0.85 2.74
CA LEU A 37 4.08 2.16 3.37
C LEU A 37 4.71 2.20 4.76
N LEU A 38 4.55 1.13 5.55
CA LEU A 38 5.22 0.99 6.84
C LEU A 38 6.74 1.05 6.67
N ALA A 39 7.30 0.32 5.71
CA ALA A 39 8.75 0.30 5.47
C ALA A 39 9.29 1.66 5.03
N VAL A 40 8.55 2.40 4.20
CA VAL A 40 8.90 3.79 3.83
C VAL A 40 8.89 4.69 5.07
N GLY A 41 7.86 4.59 5.91
CA GLY A 41 7.76 5.36 7.16
C GLY A 41 8.89 5.06 8.13
N LEU A 42 9.24 3.79 8.32
CA LEU A 42 10.36 3.38 9.18
C LEU A 42 11.71 3.87 8.67
N ALA A 43 11.94 3.78 7.35
CA ALA A 43 13.15 4.35 6.74
C ALA A 43 13.22 5.88 6.95
N ASP A 44 12.10 6.57 6.82
CA ASP A 44 12.00 8.02 7.03
C ASP A 44 12.27 8.42 8.49
N GLU A 45 11.77 7.64 9.44
CA GLU A 45 12.01 7.88 10.87
C GLU A 45 13.48 7.64 11.24
N ILE A 46 14.07 6.51 10.77
CA ILE A 46 15.47 6.17 11.04
C ILE A 46 16.42 7.26 10.51
N ARG A 47 16.25 7.73 9.27
CA ARG A 47 17.11 8.79 8.70
C ARG A 47 16.93 10.15 9.39
N LYS A 48 15.78 10.40 10.02
CA LYS A 48 15.52 11.66 10.74
C LYS A 48 16.16 11.64 12.11
N ALA A 49 16.16 10.48 12.76
CA ALA A 49 16.74 10.29 14.08
C ALA A 49 18.26 10.03 14.04
N CYS A 50 18.78 9.45 12.96
CA CYS A 50 20.20 9.11 12.81
C CYS A 50 20.94 10.09 11.89
N PRO A 51 21.96 10.82 12.36
CA PRO A 51 22.73 11.77 11.53
C PRO A 51 23.61 11.10 10.46
N ASP A 52 24.02 9.84 10.68
CA ASP A 52 24.94 9.12 9.79
C ASP A 52 24.23 8.29 8.71
N ILE A 53 22.90 8.34 8.64
CA ILE A 53 22.11 7.58 7.68
C ILE A 53 21.24 8.53 6.85
N SER A 54 21.38 8.41 5.54
CA SER A 54 20.55 9.14 4.56
C SER A 54 19.60 8.20 3.82
N ALA A 55 18.51 8.76 3.29
CA ALA A 55 17.69 8.06 2.32
C ALA A 55 18.37 7.97 0.94
N ARG A 56 18.15 6.85 0.27
CA ARG A 56 18.38 6.68 -1.17
C ARG A 56 17.18 7.27 -1.92
N MET A 57 17.13 8.60 -2.04
CA MET A 57 15.95 9.33 -2.54
C MET A 57 15.37 8.75 -3.84
N LEU A 58 16.22 8.44 -4.84
CA LEU A 58 15.76 7.84 -6.10
C LEU A 58 15.06 6.49 -5.89
N ARG A 59 15.55 5.65 -4.98
CA ARG A 59 14.92 4.36 -4.64
C ARG A 59 13.62 4.56 -3.87
N ALA A 60 13.59 5.50 -2.93
CA ALA A 60 12.39 5.81 -2.16
C ALA A 60 11.25 6.32 -3.06
N PHE A 61 11.54 7.28 -3.95
CA PHE A 61 10.54 7.77 -4.91
C PHE A 61 10.07 6.68 -5.87
N GLY A 62 11.01 5.88 -6.41
CA GLY A 62 10.66 4.75 -7.26
C GLY A 62 9.75 3.74 -6.55
N TYR A 63 10.04 3.43 -5.29
CA TYR A 63 9.23 2.49 -4.52
C TYR A 63 7.84 3.04 -4.18
N ILE A 64 7.71 4.31 -3.81
CA ILE A 64 6.39 4.93 -3.60
C ILE A 64 5.56 4.91 -4.88
N ASN A 65 6.17 5.17 -6.04
CA ASN A 65 5.48 5.10 -7.32
C ASN A 65 5.06 3.66 -7.68
N ASP A 66 5.90 2.68 -7.36
CA ASP A 66 5.58 1.26 -7.51
C ASP A 66 4.38 0.86 -6.63
N LEU A 67 4.34 1.27 -5.36
CA LEU A 67 3.20 1.05 -4.47
C LEU A 67 1.90 1.68 -5.02
N LYS A 68 1.99 2.90 -5.57
CA LYS A 68 0.86 3.55 -6.24
C LYS A 68 0.40 2.71 -7.45
N SER A 69 1.33 2.22 -8.25
CA SER A 69 1.05 1.42 -9.44
C SER A 69 0.40 0.08 -9.08
N GLN A 70 0.88 -0.58 -8.02
CA GLN A 70 0.29 -1.80 -7.48
C GLN A 70 -1.14 -1.57 -7.00
N ALA A 71 -1.41 -0.45 -6.31
CA ALA A 71 -2.77 -0.09 -5.91
C ALA A 71 -3.67 0.12 -7.14
N GLN A 72 -3.19 0.83 -8.16
CA GLN A 72 -3.95 1.03 -9.39
C GLN A 72 -4.23 -0.29 -10.12
N ALA A 73 -3.29 -1.23 -10.11
CA ALA A 73 -3.47 -2.57 -10.67
C ALA A 73 -4.52 -3.41 -9.91
N LEU A 74 -4.72 -3.14 -8.62
CA LEU A 74 -5.82 -3.71 -7.81
C LEU A 74 -7.16 -2.99 -8.03
N GLY A 75 -7.19 -1.98 -8.91
CA GLY A 75 -8.40 -1.25 -9.29
C GLY A 75 -8.73 -0.06 -8.37
N TYR A 76 -7.82 0.36 -7.49
CA TYR A 76 -8.01 1.59 -6.71
C TYR A 76 -7.76 2.82 -7.59
N SER A 77 -8.69 3.76 -7.54
CA SER A 77 -8.55 5.09 -8.14
C SER A 77 -7.54 5.94 -7.38
N GLU A 78 -7.04 6.98 -8.04
CA GLU A 78 -6.14 7.94 -7.40
C GLU A 78 -6.77 8.63 -6.18
N ALA A 79 -8.08 8.90 -6.24
CA ALA A 79 -8.82 9.47 -5.11
C ALA A 79 -8.91 8.51 -3.92
N GLU A 80 -9.14 7.21 -4.15
CA GLU A 80 -9.14 6.19 -3.09
C GLU A 80 -7.76 6.06 -2.43
N ILE A 81 -6.69 6.05 -3.24
CA ILE A 81 -5.29 6.00 -2.75
C ILE A 81 -4.96 7.26 -1.95
N ASP A 82 -5.37 8.43 -2.43
CA ASP A 82 -5.15 9.70 -1.75
C ASP A 82 -5.92 9.81 -0.44
N ALA A 83 -7.17 9.37 -0.42
CA ALA A 83 -7.99 9.28 0.80
C ALA A 83 -7.34 8.36 1.83
N TYR A 84 -6.84 7.20 1.42
CA TYR A 84 -6.11 6.29 2.31
C TYR A 84 -4.85 6.93 2.89
N ARG A 85 -4.01 7.54 2.03
CA ARG A 85 -2.76 8.21 2.45
C ARG A 85 -3.01 9.40 3.38
N LYS A 86 -4.13 10.12 3.19
CA LYS A 86 -4.50 11.28 4.00
C LYS A 86 -5.25 10.93 5.28
N SER A 87 -5.79 9.72 5.39
CA SER A 87 -6.54 9.24 6.55
C SER A 87 -5.71 9.30 7.83
N ASP A 88 -6.14 10.11 8.80
CA ASP A 88 -5.48 10.22 10.09
C ASP A 88 -5.58 8.92 10.91
N VAL A 89 -6.66 8.16 10.71
CA VAL A 89 -6.83 6.82 11.31
C VAL A 89 -5.73 5.86 10.82
N GLU A 90 -5.47 5.85 9.51
CA GLU A 90 -4.45 4.95 8.94
C GLU A 90 -3.04 5.41 9.27
N LYS A 91 -2.78 6.71 9.29
CA LYS A 91 -1.50 7.25 9.76
C LYS A 91 -1.24 6.90 11.23
N ALA A 92 -2.23 7.06 12.10
CA ALA A 92 -2.10 6.73 13.51
C ALA A 92 -1.82 5.22 13.71
N ARG A 93 -2.54 4.36 12.98
CA ARG A 93 -2.30 2.91 12.99
C ARG A 93 -0.90 2.56 12.49
N LEU A 94 -0.47 3.09 11.35
CA LEU A 94 0.87 2.86 10.81
C LEU A 94 1.96 3.38 11.75
N LYS A 95 1.73 4.53 12.40
CA LYS A 95 2.62 5.03 13.44
C LYS A 95 2.72 4.05 14.61
N GLN A 96 1.61 3.52 15.12
CA GLN A 96 1.64 2.53 16.20
C GLN A 96 2.38 1.24 15.78
N ARG A 97 2.18 0.77 14.54
CA ARG A 97 2.93 -0.37 13.99
C ARG A 97 4.44 -0.07 13.91
N GLY A 98 4.79 1.13 13.46
CA GLY A 98 6.17 1.60 13.39
C GLY A 98 6.82 1.68 14.77
N ASP A 99 6.15 2.30 15.73
CA ASP A 99 6.62 2.43 17.11
C ASP A 99 6.84 1.05 17.76
N ALA A 100 5.92 0.10 17.51
CA ALA A 100 6.08 -1.28 17.97
C ALA A 100 7.28 -1.99 17.33
N TYR A 101 7.49 -1.80 16.02
CA TYR A 101 8.65 -2.35 15.32
C TYR A 101 9.97 -1.75 15.86
N LEU A 102 10.02 -0.43 16.06
CA LEU A 102 11.20 0.25 16.63
C LEU A 102 11.52 -0.31 18.03
N ALA A 103 10.53 -0.38 18.91
CA ALA A 103 10.69 -0.93 20.26
C ALA A 103 11.16 -2.39 20.24
N ALA A 104 10.56 -3.22 19.39
CA ALA A 104 10.94 -4.63 19.23
C ALA A 104 12.38 -4.82 18.74
N ASN A 105 12.95 -3.82 18.06
CA ASN A 105 14.33 -3.81 17.60
C ASN A 105 15.27 -2.98 18.48
N GLY A 106 14.87 -2.67 19.72
CA GLY A 106 15.73 -2.04 20.72
C GLY A 106 15.95 -0.54 20.53
N VAL A 107 15.12 0.12 19.72
CA VAL A 107 15.15 1.57 19.57
C VAL A 107 14.58 2.25 20.81
N VAL A 108 15.31 3.24 21.32
CA VAL A 108 14.90 4.05 22.47
C VAL A 108 14.69 5.48 22.03
N ALA A 109 13.49 6.00 22.30
CA ALA A 109 13.14 7.39 21.98
C ALA A 109 14.13 8.36 22.64
N GLY A 110 14.61 9.34 21.86
CA GLY A 110 15.61 10.30 22.31
C GLY A 110 17.05 9.78 22.32
N GLN A 111 17.30 8.55 21.88
CA GLN A 111 18.66 7.99 21.73
C GLN A 111 18.98 7.72 20.25
N PRO A 112 19.52 8.71 19.51
CA PRO A 112 19.87 8.60 18.09
C PRO A 112 20.68 7.35 17.73
N GLU A 113 21.61 6.96 18.58
CA GLU A 113 22.48 5.79 18.35
C GLU A 113 21.71 4.48 18.18
N THR A 114 20.58 4.33 18.88
CA THR A 114 19.73 3.13 18.75
C THR A 114 19.03 3.08 17.39
N TYR A 115 18.62 4.22 16.84
CA TYR A 115 18.08 4.33 15.48
C TYR A 115 19.17 4.06 14.44
N CYS A 116 20.39 4.58 14.66
CA CYS A 116 21.52 4.33 13.78
C CYS A 116 21.91 2.85 13.74
N ALA A 117 21.92 2.18 14.90
CA ALA A 117 22.20 0.75 14.99
C ALA A 117 21.16 -0.08 14.22
N LEU A 118 19.87 0.20 14.42
CA LEU A 118 18.81 -0.43 13.64
C LEU A 118 18.97 -0.16 12.14
N GLY A 119 19.18 1.10 11.75
CA GLY A 119 19.34 1.48 10.35
C GLY A 119 20.48 0.73 9.66
N ARG A 120 21.65 0.60 10.31
CA ARG A 120 22.77 -0.19 9.80
C ARG A 120 22.40 -1.66 9.65
N ASN A 121 21.71 -2.23 10.64
CA ASN A 121 21.28 -3.63 10.59
C ASN A 121 20.28 -3.90 9.46
N GLU A 122 19.32 -3.01 9.23
CA GLU A 122 18.38 -3.10 8.12
C GLU A 122 19.10 -3.00 6.76
N ILE A 123 20.07 -2.09 6.64
CA ILE A 123 20.93 -1.95 5.44
C ILE A 123 21.70 -3.24 5.17
N GLU A 124 22.34 -3.81 6.19
CA GLU A 124 23.12 -5.05 6.09
C GLU A 124 22.26 -6.23 5.63
N LYS A 125 21.05 -6.35 6.20
CA LYS A 125 20.05 -7.37 5.81
C LYS A 125 19.49 -7.16 4.40
N SER A 126 19.77 -6.02 3.76
CA SER A 126 19.12 -5.61 2.50
C SER A 126 17.59 -5.70 2.59
N SER A 127 17.04 -5.39 3.76
CA SER A 127 15.60 -5.47 4.01
C SER A 127 14.85 -4.43 3.16
N ARG A 128 13.51 -4.45 3.19
CA ARG A 128 12.75 -3.40 2.51
C ARG A 128 13.13 -2.02 3.06
N ILE A 129 13.26 -1.86 4.37
CA ILE A 129 13.67 -0.60 5.02
C ILE A 129 15.11 -0.25 4.63
N GLY A 130 16.05 -1.19 4.78
CA GLY A 130 17.46 -0.98 4.49
C GLY A 130 17.75 -0.66 3.02
N SER A 131 16.97 -1.22 2.09
CA SER A 131 17.08 -0.92 0.66
C SER A 131 16.82 0.55 0.32
N LEU A 132 16.12 1.28 1.21
CA LEU A 132 15.82 2.71 1.10
C LEU A 132 16.88 3.59 1.78
N LEU A 133 17.83 3.01 2.50
CA LEU A 133 18.79 3.72 3.35
C LEU A 133 20.23 3.52 2.88
N ARG A 134 21.10 4.47 3.23
CA ARG A 134 22.56 4.35 3.06
C ARG A 134 23.27 5.01 4.24
N VAL A 135 24.45 4.49 4.57
CA VAL A 135 25.39 5.17 5.46
C VAL A 135 26.01 6.35 4.69
N ASN A 136 26.28 7.44 5.41
CA ASN A 136 26.92 8.64 4.89
C ASN A 136 28.43 8.50 4.74
#